data_AF-A0A951EXU2-F1
#
_entry.id   AF-A0A951EXU2-F1
#
_cell.length_a   1.000
_cell.length_b   1.000
_cell.length_c   1.000
_cell.angle_alpha   90.00
_cell.angle_beta   90.00
_cell.angle_gamma   90.00
#
_symmetry.space_group_name_H-M   'P 1'
#
loop_
_entity.id
_entity.type
_entity.pdbx_description
1 polymer ?
#
loop_
_entity_poly.entity_id
_entity_poly.type
_entity_poly.pdbx_seq_one_letter_code
_entity_poly.pdbx_strand_id
1 'polypeptide(L)'
;MATMPAIWKKAEEAEPRAGRDPYLLRALPQEDVFFYSKKIDNSRLVREADPKARGACWSAIGAACLGLALLTSVLAPSAATTLAGYKLESLRAEERRLMNDRRVLELQEAELLSPARLEKLASSQDLVTPASGQTVRLDGKADGKVAMATGHQGSGDRGR
;
A
#
# COMPACT_ATOMS: atom_id res chain seq x y z
N MET A 1 78.53 -39.06 -98.69
CA MET A 1 79.09 -40.08 -97.79
C MET A 1 78.90 -39.58 -96.37
N ALA A 2 77.86 -40.08 -95.68
CA ALA A 2 77.42 -39.58 -94.38
C ALA A 2 78.20 -40.27 -93.25
N THR A 3 78.83 -39.48 -92.41
CA THR A 3 79.51 -39.87 -91.17
C THR A 3 78.47 -40.21 -90.10
N MET A 4 78.53 -41.44 -89.55
CA MET A 4 77.70 -41.85 -88.42
C MET A 4 78.31 -41.36 -87.10
N PRO A 5 77.53 -40.78 -86.16
CA PRO A 5 78.02 -40.53 -84.81
C PRO A 5 77.87 -41.78 -83.94
N ALA A 6 78.97 -42.16 -83.28
CA ALA A 6 79.01 -43.23 -82.29
C ALA A 6 78.26 -42.81 -81.02
N ILE A 7 77.21 -43.55 -80.67
CA ILE A 7 76.39 -43.35 -79.48
C ILE A 7 77.09 -44.05 -78.31
N TRP A 8 77.83 -43.30 -77.50
CA TRP A 8 78.44 -43.80 -76.27
C TRP A 8 77.40 -43.77 -75.15
N LYS A 9 77.03 -44.95 -74.67
CA LYS A 9 76.09 -45.16 -73.56
C LYS A 9 76.84 -44.96 -72.24
N LYS A 10 76.65 -43.81 -71.58
CA LYS A 10 77.18 -43.53 -70.25
C LYS A 10 76.49 -44.45 -69.25
N ALA A 11 77.24 -45.35 -68.64
CA ALA A 11 76.76 -46.23 -67.57
C ALA A 11 76.34 -45.37 -66.38
N GLU A 12 75.13 -45.60 -65.90
CA GLU A 12 74.54 -44.96 -64.73
C GLU A 12 75.26 -45.52 -63.50
N GLU A 13 76.20 -44.74 -62.97
CA GLU A 13 76.84 -45.02 -61.68
C GLU A 13 75.76 -44.96 -60.60
N ALA A 14 75.46 -46.12 -60.02
CA ALA A 14 74.58 -46.22 -58.87
C ALA A 14 75.21 -45.49 -57.68
N GLU A 15 74.68 -44.32 -57.35
CA GLU A 15 74.99 -43.57 -56.14
C GLU A 15 74.86 -44.50 -54.91
N PRO A 16 75.93 -44.67 -54.10
CA PRO A 16 75.86 -45.44 -52.87
C PRO A 16 74.93 -44.70 -51.92
N ARG A 17 73.90 -45.38 -51.41
CA ARG A 17 72.97 -44.87 -50.38
C ARG A 17 73.79 -44.37 -49.19
N ALA A 18 74.04 -43.07 -49.16
CA ALA A 18 74.76 -42.41 -48.09
C ALA A 18 73.99 -42.59 -46.77
N GLY A 19 74.69 -43.17 -45.80
CA GLY A 19 74.42 -43.20 -44.36
C GLY A 19 72.98 -42.96 -43.92
N ARG A 20 72.18 -44.03 -43.80
CA ARG A 20 71.16 -44.06 -42.76
C ARG A 20 71.88 -44.31 -41.45
N ASP A 21 71.86 -43.30 -40.58
CA ASP A 21 72.43 -43.36 -39.24
C ASP A 21 71.80 -44.56 -38.47
N PRO A 22 72.61 -45.52 -37.99
CA PRO A 22 72.12 -46.74 -37.36
C PRO A 22 71.35 -46.49 -36.05
N TYR A 23 71.40 -45.28 -35.50
CA TYR A 23 70.67 -44.89 -34.28
C TYR A 23 69.32 -44.19 -34.56
N LEU A 24 68.92 -44.03 -35.83
CA LEU A 24 67.62 -43.45 -36.17
C LEU A 24 66.49 -44.45 -35.87
N LEU A 25 65.72 -44.16 -34.83
CA LEU A 25 64.50 -44.89 -34.50
C LEU A 25 63.41 -44.61 -35.54
N ARG A 26 62.46 -45.55 -35.69
CA ARG A 26 61.25 -45.35 -36.50
C ARG A 26 60.45 -44.20 -35.88
N ALA A 27 60.14 -43.17 -36.67
CA ALA A 27 59.30 -42.07 -36.26
C ALA A 27 58.01 -42.59 -35.60
N LEU A 28 57.81 -42.22 -34.34
CA LEU A 28 56.60 -42.60 -33.61
C LEU A 28 55.45 -41.70 -34.09
N PRO A 29 54.21 -42.21 -34.14
CA PRO A 29 53.08 -41.36 -34.46
C PRO A 29 53.01 -40.21 -33.44
N GLN A 30 52.91 -38.97 -33.94
CA GLN A 30 52.83 -37.70 -33.19
C GLN A 30 54.16 -37.12 -32.64
N GLU A 31 55.31 -37.63 -33.07
CA GLU A 31 56.62 -37.09 -32.66
C GLU A 31 56.87 -35.64 -33.13
N ASP A 32 56.16 -35.19 -34.17
CA ASP A 32 56.26 -33.82 -34.71
C ASP A 32 55.23 -32.84 -34.11
N VAL A 33 54.40 -33.30 -33.15
CA VAL A 33 53.30 -32.49 -32.60
C VAL A 33 53.79 -31.70 -31.39
N PHE A 34 54.25 -30.48 -31.65
CA PHE A 34 54.62 -29.53 -30.61
C PHE A 34 53.39 -28.76 -30.11
N PHE A 35 52.98 -28.98 -28.86
CA PHE A 35 51.97 -28.17 -28.20
C PHE A 35 52.55 -26.81 -27.80
N TYR A 36 52.45 -25.84 -28.71
CA TYR A 36 52.81 -24.46 -28.41
C TYR A 36 51.63 -23.72 -27.76
N SER A 37 51.74 -23.44 -26.46
CA SER A 37 50.79 -22.59 -25.76
C SER A 37 51.18 -21.12 -25.94
N LYS A 38 50.58 -20.46 -26.94
CA LYS A 38 50.75 -19.02 -27.14
C LYS A 38 50.12 -18.27 -25.97
N LYS A 39 50.94 -17.55 -25.18
CA LYS A 39 50.45 -16.65 -24.15
C LYS A 39 49.76 -15.46 -24.82
N ILE A 40 48.43 -15.52 -24.93
CA ILE A 40 47.63 -14.39 -25.42
C ILE A 40 47.50 -13.40 -24.26
N ASP A 41 48.21 -12.28 -24.33
CA ASP A 41 48.05 -11.18 -23.39
C ASP A 41 46.86 -10.30 -23.81
N ASN A 42 45.75 -10.45 -23.10
CA ASN A 42 44.54 -9.65 -23.29
C ASN A 42 44.48 -8.45 -22.33
N SER A 43 45.57 -8.08 -21.66
CA SER A 43 45.61 -7.00 -20.65
C SER A 43 45.18 -5.63 -21.20
N ARG A 44 45.25 -5.43 -22.52
CA ARG A 44 44.86 -4.19 -23.20
C ARG A 44 43.50 -4.27 -23.89
N LEU A 45 42.78 -5.38 -23.73
CA LEU A 45 41.48 -5.57 -24.34
C LEU A 45 40.41 -4.82 -23.55
N VAL A 46 40.19 -3.56 -23.89
CA VAL A 46 39.06 -2.78 -23.38
C VAL A 46 37.84 -3.10 -24.24
N ARG A 47 36.78 -3.60 -23.61
CA ARG A 47 35.50 -3.82 -24.30
C ARG A 47 34.99 -2.47 -24.80
N GLU A 48 34.83 -2.34 -26.11
CA GLU A 48 34.22 -1.15 -26.71
C GLU A 48 32.77 -1.06 -26.24
N ALA A 49 32.46 -0.01 -25.47
CA ALA A 49 31.12 0.17 -24.94
C ALA A 49 30.22 0.66 -26.08
N ASP A 50 29.36 -0.23 -26.60
CA ASP A 50 28.37 0.16 -27.60
C ASP A 50 27.43 1.24 -27.04
N PRO A 51 27.47 2.48 -27.57
CA PRO A 51 26.62 3.56 -27.09
C PRO A 51 25.13 3.30 -27.35
N LYS A 52 24.78 2.50 -28.36
CA LYS A 52 23.38 2.17 -28.69
C LYS A 52 22.77 1.24 -27.65
N ALA A 53 23.53 0.26 -27.15
CA ALA A 53 23.08 -0.65 -26.10
C ALA A 53 22.78 0.10 -24.79
N ARG A 54 23.59 1.11 -24.45
CA ARG A 54 23.33 1.98 -23.30
C ARG A 54 22.06 2.82 -23.49
N GLY A 55 21.90 3.44 -24.66
CA GLY A 55 20.69 4.22 -24.98
C GLY A 55 19.41 3.39 -24.90
N ALA A 56 19.42 2.16 -25.41
CA ALA A 56 18.27 1.25 -25.37
C ALA A 56 17.89 0.81 -23.95
N CYS A 57 18.88 0.53 -23.08
CA CYS A 57 18.59 0.21 -21.68
C CYS A 57 18.00 1.41 -20.94
N TRP A 58 18.57 2.60 -21.11
CA TRP A 58 18.07 3.81 -20.45
C TRP A 58 16.70 4.23 -20.96
N SER A 59 16.41 4.04 -22.25
CA SER A 59 15.07 4.31 -22.81
C SER A 59 14.03 3.31 -22.29
N ALA A 60 14.38 2.04 -22.16
CA ALA A 60 13.50 1.03 -21.56
C ALA A 60 13.19 1.33 -20.09
N ILE A 61 14.21 1.71 -19.31
CA ILE A 61 14.04 2.13 -17.91
C ILE A 61 13.17 3.39 -17.83
N GLY A 62 13.45 4.39 -18.68
CA GLY A 62 12.66 5.62 -18.76
C GLY A 62 11.19 5.33 -19.09
N ALA A 63 10.93 4.48 -20.09
CA ALA A 63 9.59 4.09 -20.49
C ALA A 63 8.85 3.32 -19.38
N ALA A 64 9.53 2.42 -18.68
CA ALA A 64 8.96 1.69 -17.55
C ALA A 64 8.58 2.63 -16.40
N CYS A 65 9.48 3.55 -16.03
CA CYS A 65 9.22 4.55 -14.99
C CYS A 65 8.05 5.47 -15.38
N LEU A 66 8.00 5.93 -16.63
CA LEU A 66 6.93 6.79 -17.12
C LEU A 66 5.58 6.06 -17.13
N GLY A 67 5.57 4.80 -17.57
CA GLY A 67 4.38 3.94 -17.53
C GLY A 67 3.88 3.72 -16.11
N LEU A 68 4.78 3.48 -15.16
CA LEU A 68 4.43 3.33 -13.75
C LEU A 68 3.84 4.63 -13.18
N ALA A 69 4.46 5.78 -13.49
CA ALA A 69 3.99 7.10 -13.04
C ALA A 69 2.62 7.47 -13.61
N LEU A 70 2.35 7.12 -14.88
CA LEU A 70 1.03 7.32 -15.50
C LEU A 70 -0.03 6.39 -14.89
N LEU A 71 0.32 5.12 -14.65
CA LEU A 71 -0.60 4.19 -13.99
C LEU A 71 -0.95 4.66 -12.57
N THR A 72 0.04 5.08 -11.79
CA THR A 72 -0.21 5.57 -10.43
C THR A 72 -0.98 6.89 -10.43
N SER A 73 -0.70 7.81 -11.37
CA SER A 73 -1.42 9.08 -11.45
C SER A 73 -2.88 8.92 -11.85
N VAL A 74 -3.22 7.91 -12.66
CA VAL A 74 -4.61 7.60 -13.04
C VAL A 74 -5.34 6.84 -11.93
N LEU A 75 -4.68 5.89 -11.26
CA LEU A 75 -5.31 5.10 -10.20
C LEU A 75 -5.45 5.86 -8.88
N ALA A 76 -4.48 6.69 -8.49
CA ALA A 76 -4.47 7.35 -7.18
C ALA A 76 -5.72 8.23 -6.92
N PRO A 77 -6.19 9.07 -7.87
CA PRO A 77 -7.43 9.82 -7.71
C PRO A 77 -8.63 8.91 -7.52
N SER A 78 -8.71 7.80 -8.26
CA SER A 78 -9.85 6.88 -8.18
C SER A 78 -9.98 6.22 -6.80
N ALA A 79 -8.86 5.82 -6.20
CA ALA A 79 -8.82 5.27 -4.85
C ALA A 79 -9.11 6.35 -3.78
N ALA A 80 -8.60 7.56 -3.97
CA ALA A 80 -8.86 8.68 -3.06
C ALA A 80 -10.34 9.11 -3.09
N THR A 81 -10.95 9.20 -4.28
CA THR A 81 -12.35 9.58 -4.46
C THR A 81 -13.29 8.54 -3.88
N THR A 82 -13.02 7.24 -4.06
CA THR A 82 -13.84 6.18 -3.47
C THR A 82 -13.77 6.18 -1.95
N LEU A 83 -12.56 6.32 -1.37
CA LEU A 83 -12.40 6.42 0.08
C LEU A 83 -13.08 7.67 0.65
N ALA A 84 -12.98 8.81 -0.03
CA ALA A 84 -13.69 10.03 0.34
C ALA A 84 -15.22 9.84 0.29
N GLY A 85 -15.72 9.11 -0.70
CA GLY A 85 -17.13 8.72 -0.80
C GLY A 85 -17.59 7.89 0.41
N TYR A 86 -16.83 6.88 0.81
CA TYR A 86 -17.14 6.08 1.99
C TYR A 86 -17.15 6.90 3.27
N LYS A 87 -16.17 7.79 3.47
CA LYS A 87 -16.15 8.71 4.62
C LYS A 87 -17.33 9.67 4.62
N LEU A 88 -17.74 10.14 3.44
CA LEU A 88 -18.90 11.01 3.31
C LEU A 88 -20.20 10.28 3.64
N GLU A 89 -20.34 9.02 3.20
CA GLU A 89 -21.49 8.20 3.55
C GLU A 89 -21.54 7.85 5.04
N SER A 90 -20.39 7.54 5.67
CA SER A 90 -20.36 7.30 7.12
C SER A 90 -20.77 8.54 7.90
N LEU A 91 -20.27 9.72 7.52
CA LEU A 91 -20.64 11.00 8.14
C LEU A 91 -22.14 11.30 7.96
N ARG A 92 -22.71 11.06 6.77
CA ARG A 92 -24.15 11.24 6.52
C ARG A 92 -25.00 10.27 7.35
N ALA A 93 -24.53 9.05 7.57
CA ALA A 93 -25.24 8.09 8.41
C ALA A 93 -25.24 8.53 9.89
N GLU A 94 -24.11 9.05 10.38
CA GLU A 94 -23.99 9.60 11.73
C GLU A 94 -24.88 10.83 11.93
N GLU A 95 -24.88 11.77 10.97
CA GLU A 95 -25.76 12.95 11.02
C GLU A 95 -27.24 12.55 11.13
N ARG A 96 -27.69 11.61 10.29
CA ARG A 96 -29.08 11.11 10.33
C ARG A 96 -29.41 10.46 11.66
N ARG A 97 -28.48 9.68 12.22
CA ARG A 97 -28.66 9.06 13.54
C ARG A 97 -28.82 10.13 14.62
N LEU A 98 -27.91 11.10 14.68
CA LEU A 98 -27.95 12.19 15.66
C LEU A 98 -29.24 13.01 15.54
N MET A 99 -29.70 13.29 14.32
CA MET A 99 -30.97 14.00 14.10
C MET A 99 -32.17 13.20 14.57
N ASN A 100 -32.17 11.88 14.38
CA ASN A 100 -33.24 11.03 14.90
C ASN A 100 -33.22 10.97 16.44
N ASP A 101 -32.04 10.79 17.04
CA ASP A 101 -31.87 10.78 18.49
C ASP A 101 -32.35 12.10 19.10
N ARG A 102 -32.01 13.23 18.47
CA ARG A 102 -32.50 14.55 18.87
C ARG A 102 -34.02 14.63 18.84
N ARG A 103 -34.68 14.22 17.75
CA ARG A 103 -36.14 14.23 17.66
C ARG A 103 -36.80 13.34 18.71
N VAL A 104 -36.21 12.18 18.99
CA VAL A 104 -36.71 11.27 20.04
C VAL A 104 -36.62 11.94 21.41
N LEU A 105 -35.50 12.60 21.72
CA LEU A 105 -35.33 13.34 22.96
C LEU A 105 -36.32 14.51 23.08
N GLU A 106 -36.52 15.28 22.00
CA GLU A 106 -37.48 16.38 21.97
C GLU A 106 -38.92 15.89 22.22
N LEU A 107 -39.29 14.72 21.69
CA LEU A 107 -40.58 14.08 21.97
C LEU A 107 -40.70 13.63 23.43
N GLN A 108 -39.64 13.04 23.99
CA GLN A 108 -39.62 12.64 25.39
C GLN A 108 -39.71 13.84 26.33
N GLU A 109 -39.03 14.93 26.02
CA GLU A 109 -39.10 16.18 26.77
C GLU A 109 -40.52 16.76 26.71
N ALA A 110 -41.14 16.81 25.54
CA ALA A 110 -42.51 17.27 25.39
C ALA A 110 -43.52 16.38 26.16
N GLU A 111 -43.30 15.06 26.19
CA GLU A 111 -44.11 14.14 26.99
C GLU A 111 -43.91 14.36 28.50
N LEU A 112 -42.66 14.55 28.94
CA LEU A 112 -42.31 14.85 30.32
C LEU A 112 -42.89 16.18 30.80
N LEU A 113 -42.85 17.20 29.96
CA LEU A 113 -43.40 18.54 30.22
C LEU A 113 -44.90 18.63 29.96
N SER A 114 -45.55 17.54 29.54
CA SER A 114 -46.99 17.57 29.27
C SER A 114 -47.77 17.94 30.54
N PRO A 115 -48.75 18.86 30.45
CA PRO A 115 -49.46 19.37 31.63
C PRO A 115 -50.18 18.26 32.39
N ALA A 116 -50.70 17.25 31.67
CA ALA A 116 -51.35 16.08 32.28
C ALA A 116 -50.39 15.22 33.12
N ARG A 117 -49.11 15.11 32.73
CA ARG A 117 -48.10 14.40 33.52
C ARG A 117 -47.65 15.24 34.72
N LEU A 118 -47.46 16.54 34.52
CA LEU A 118 -47.11 17.47 35.60
C LEU A 118 -48.21 17.52 36.67
N GLU A 119 -49.49 17.49 36.28
CA GLU A 119 -50.63 17.48 37.19
C GLU A 119 -50.73 16.15 37.97
N LYS A 120 -50.48 15.02 37.31
CA LYS A 120 -50.35 13.72 38.01
C LYS A 120 -49.20 13.73 39.01
N LEU A 121 -48.05 14.29 38.63
CA LEU A 121 -46.88 14.37 39.50
C LEU A 121 -47.12 15.31 40.67
N ALA A 122 -47.78 16.46 40.44
CA ALA A 122 -48.18 17.41 41.46
C ALA A 122 -49.19 16.79 42.43
N SER A 123 -50.17 16.05 41.92
CA SER A 123 -51.16 15.32 42.73
C SER A 123 -50.52 14.21 43.57
N SER A 124 -49.53 13.49 43.03
CA SER A 124 -48.80 12.44 43.76
C SER A 124 -47.83 12.96 44.83
N GLN A 125 -47.39 14.21 44.70
CA GLN A 125 -46.49 14.88 45.63
C GLN A 125 -47.23 15.91 46.51
N ASP A 126 -48.56 15.90 46.48
CA ASP A 126 -49.45 16.83 47.21
C ASP A 126 -49.11 18.32 47.02
N LEU A 127 -48.58 18.65 45.84
CA LEU A 127 -48.25 20.00 45.39
C LEU A 127 -49.52 20.69 44.87
N VAL A 128 -50.47 20.96 45.76
CA VAL A 128 -51.74 21.62 45.44
C VAL A 128 -51.50 23.11 45.16
N THR A 129 -52.13 23.64 44.11
CA THR A 129 -52.08 25.06 43.79
C THR A 129 -52.70 25.88 44.93
N PRO A 130 -51.93 26.72 45.65
CA PRO A 130 -52.48 27.50 46.76
C PRO A 130 -53.51 28.51 46.23
N ALA A 131 -54.60 28.69 46.98
CA ALA A 131 -55.62 29.67 46.65
C ALA A 131 -55.04 31.10 46.65
N SER A 132 -55.58 31.97 45.80
CA SER A 132 -55.14 33.36 45.60
C SER A 132 -54.94 34.09 46.95
N GLY A 133 -53.68 34.39 47.30
CA GLY A 133 -53.29 35.10 48.53
C GLY A 133 -52.47 34.30 49.55
N GLN A 134 -52.26 32.99 49.36
CA GLN A 134 -51.50 32.14 50.30
C GLN A 134 -50.05 31.92 49.83
N THR A 135 -49.06 32.29 50.64
CA THR A 135 -47.64 32.06 50.37
C THR A 135 -47.10 30.94 51.27
N VAL A 136 -46.59 29.87 50.66
CA VAL A 136 -45.93 28.77 51.39
C VAL A 136 -44.44 29.11 51.52
N ARG A 137 -43.98 29.39 52.74
CA ARG A 137 -42.58 29.65 53.06
C ARG A 137 -41.84 28.31 53.18
N LEU A 138 -40.87 28.07 52.30
CA LEU A 138 -39.96 26.92 52.40
C LEU A 138 -38.74 27.34 53.24
N ASP A 139 -38.63 26.83 54.46
CA ASP A 139 -37.44 27.06 55.29
C ASP A 139 -36.31 26.11 54.86
N GLY A 140 -35.21 26.70 54.38
CA GLY A 140 -34.13 26.03 53.65
C GLY A 140 -33.20 25.18 54.50
N LYS A 141 -33.70 24.15 55.17
CA LYS A 141 -32.86 23.05 55.67
C LYS A 141 -33.15 21.79 54.86
N ALA A 142 -32.13 21.37 54.13
CA ALA A 142 -32.13 20.24 53.21
C ALA A 142 -32.46 18.92 53.92
N ASP A 143 -33.74 18.60 54.00
CA ASP A 143 -34.24 17.23 54.01
C ASP A 143 -35.40 17.23 53.04
N GLY A 144 -35.26 16.49 51.93
CA GLY A 144 -36.14 16.50 50.75
C GLY A 144 -37.57 16.00 51.01
N LYS A 145 -38.30 16.66 51.89
CA LYS A 145 -39.72 16.46 52.15
C LYS A 145 -40.48 17.66 51.60
N VAL A 146 -41.19 17.40 50.50
CA VAL A 146 -42.14 18.32 49.89
C VAL A 146 -43.29 18.62 50.86
N ALA A 147 -43.76 19.87 50.86
CA ALA A 147 -44.72 20.39 51.82
C ALA A 147 -46.14 19.87 51.53
N MET A 148 -46.60 18.93 52.35
CA MET A 148 -47.99 18.48 52.43
C MET A 148 -48.85 19.58 53.05
N ALA A 149 -49.83 20.12 52.31
CA ALA A 149 -50.81 21.04 52.87
C ALA A 149 -51.79 20.29 53.77
N THR A 150 -51.52 20.19 55.07
CA THR A 150 -52.49 19.68 56.04
C THR A 150 -53.55 20.76 56.28
N GLY A 151 -54.75 20.55 55.73
CA GLY A 151 -55.91 21.42 55.92
C GLY A 151 -56.30 21.50 57.41
N HIS A 152 -56.05 22.66 58.02
CA HIS A 152 -56.64 23.00 59.32
C HIS A 152 -58.06 23.52 59.06
N GLN A 153 -59.05 22.63 59.19
CA GLN A 153 -60.47 23.00 59.19
C GLN A 153 -60.84 23.58 60.56
N GLY A 154 -60.68 24.90 60.70
CA GLY A 154 -61.17 25.67 61.83
C GLY A 154 -62.63 26.07 61.62
N SER A 155 -63.53 25.30 62.25
CA SER A 155 -64.95 25.59 62.45
C SER A 155 -65.19 27.02 62.93
N GLY A 156 -66.29 27.61 62.44
CA GLY A 156 -66.61 29.02 62.59
C GLY A 156 -66.94 29.49 64.01
N ASP A 157 -67.05 30.80 64.13
CA ASP A 157 -68.00 31.39 65.06
C ASP A 157 -68.63 32.66 64.47
N ARG A 158 -69.95 32.70 64.60
CA ARG A 158 -70.86 33.78 64.26
C ARG A 158 -70.86 34.74 65.45
N GLY A 159 -70.62 36.03 65.27
CA GLY A 159 -70.75 36.94 66.41
C GLY A 159 -70.66 38.41 66.09
N ARG A 160 -71.78 38.96 65.62
CA ARG A 160 -72.25 40.37 65.70
C ARG A 160 -71.42 41.47 65.05
#